data_AF-A0A7C3LRW1-F1
#
_entry.id   AF-A0A7C3LRW1-F1
#
_cell.length_a   1.000
_cell.length_b   1.000
_cell.length_c   1.000
_cell.angle_alpha   90.00
_cell.angle_beta   90.00
_cell.angle_gamma   90.00
#
_symmetry.space_group_name_H-M   'P 1'
#
loop_
_entity.id
_entity.type
_entity.pdbx_description
1 polymer ?
#
loop_
_entity_poly.entity_id
_entity_poly.type
_entity_poly.pdbx_seq_one_letter_code
_entity_poly.pdbx_strand_id
1 'polypeptide(L)'
;MFNPLYHLVFMQIRIFFREPGILFWAIGFPVAMATVLGVAFSSKSDAKRKIAVVSDHKENVVKIFQDQVKDRYGYGEFQLVFLDDTEAEKELKKGKALFKLKEQNGSFELYLDPSNQESLSAALEVKDSFHNKSEAKILPLKVPGTRYIDFLIPGLIAMGIMNSTIWGDAWSIMELRMKKLLRRMSASPMPRYQFLLSFFFSRIFISFIETFILAMFGYYVFHLPFEGSFINFSIIFLTGIYVFTGIAVFAASRAANAQVGNGIINAFTMPMMILSGIFFSYHHFPDWAIESILNFV
;
A
#
# COMPACT_ATOMS: atom_id res chain seq x y z
N MET A 1 -37.57 21.68 -7.70
CA MET A 1 -36.71 21.72 -8.91
C MET A 1 -36.13 20.32 -9.10
N PHE A 2 -36.49 19.62 -10.17
CA PHE A 2 -36.02 18.25 -10.42
C PHE A 2 -34.52 18.32 -10.76
N ASN A 3 -33.63 17.81 -9.90
CA ASN A 3 -32.19 17.75 -10.18
C ASN A 3 -31.82 16.30 -10.54
N PRO A 4 -31.68 15.97 -11.84
CA PRO A 4 -31.40 14.60 -12.28
C PRO A 4 -30.11 14.05 -11.69
N LEU A 5 -29.07 14.88 -11.51
CA LEU A 5 -27.79 14.48 -10.94
C LEU A 5 -27.97 13.87 -9.53
N TYR A 6 -28.72 14.55 -8.67
CA TYR A 6 -28.99 14.07 -7.31
C TYR A 6 -29.67 12.70 -7.32
N HIS A 7 -30.71 12.53 -8.13
CA HIS A 7 -31.44 11.25 -8.20
C HIS A 7 -30.58 10.12 -8.74
N LEU A 8 -29.71 10.40 -9.72
CA LEU A 8 -28.79 9.40 -10.26
C LEU A 8 -27.74 8.97 -9.23
N VAL A 9 -27.16 9.91 -8.50
CA VAL A 9 -26.19 9.61 -7.42
C VAL A 9 -26.85 8.73 -6.36
N PHE A 10 -28.04 9.11 -5.88
CA PHE A 10 -28.77 8.33 -4.88
C PHE A 10 -29.19 6.95 -5.39
N MET A 11 -29.56 6.85 -6.67
CA MET A 11 -29.90 5.57 -7.29
C MET A 11 -28.70 4.62 -7.28
N GLN A 12 -27.52 5.08 -7.67
CA GLN A 12 -26.30 4.27 -7.68
C GLN A 12 -25.89 3.82 -6.28
N ILE A 13 -25.91 4.75 -5.30
CA ILE A 13 -25.63 4.43 -3.90
C ILE A 13 -26.62 3.37 -3.38
N ARG A 14 -27.91 3.52 -3.66
CA ARG A 14 -28.93 2.54 -3.22
C ARG A 14 -28.74 1.18 -3.88
N ILE A 15 -28.37 1.11 -5.15
CA ILE A 15 -28.09 -0.17 -5.82
C ILE A 15 -26.90 -0.84 -5.14
N PHE A 16 -25.82 -0.11 -4.89
CA PHE A 16 -24.63 -0.63 -4.20
C PHE A 16 -24.97 -1.25 -2.84
N PHE A 17 -25.71 -0.53 -1.98
CA PHE A 17 -26.08 -1.03 -0.66
C PHE A 17 -27.14 -2.12 -0.64
N ARG A 18 -27.85 -2.35 -1.76
CA ARG A 18 -28.87 -3.40 -1.86
C ARG A 18 -28.31 -4.73 -2.36
N GLU A 19 -27.11 -4.73 -2.91
CA GLU A 19 -26.46 -5.92 -3.46
C GLU A 19 -25.45 -6.49 -2.46
N PRO A 20 -25.81 -7.51 -1.65
CA PRO A 20 -24.95 -8.01 -0.58
C PRO A 20 -23.63 -8.59 -1.11
N GLY A 21 -23.64 -9.14 -2.33
CA GLY A 21 -22.42 -9.62 -2.97
C GLY A 21 -21.41 -8.50 -3.22
N ILE A 22 -21.87 -7.33 -3.67
CA ILE A 22 -21.00 -6.18 -3.90
C ILE A 22 -20.42 -5.68 -2.58
N LEU A 23 -21.24 -5.60 -1.53
CA LEU A 23 -20.79 -5.18 -0.19
C LEU A 23 -19.73 -6.12 0.39
N PHE A 24 -19.89 -7.44 0.22
CA PHE A 24 -18.89 -8.40 0.64
C PHE A 24 -17.56 -8.17 -0.07
N TRP A 25 -17.54 -8.06 -1.39
CA TRP A 25 -16.30 -7.88 -2.15
C TRP A 25 -15.65 -6.51 -1.94
N ALA A 26 -16.45 -5.46 -1.75
CA ALA A 26 -15.97 -4.10 -1.56
C ALA A 26 -15.43 -3.86 -0.14
N ILE A 27 -16.07 -4.42 0.88
CA ILE A 27 -15.78 -4.11 2.30
C ILE A 27 -15.31 -5.36 3.05
N GLY A 28 -16.06 -6.46 2.97
CA GLY A 28 -15.75 -7.68 3.72
C GLY A 28 -14.43 -8.34 3.32
N PHE A 29 -14.18 -8.43 2.01
CA PHE A 29 -13.00 -9.11 1.48
C PHE A 29 -11.69 -8.37 1.81
N PRO A 30 -11.53 -7.05 1.60
CA PRO A 30 -10.31 -6.35 2.01
C PRO A 30 -10.01 -6.45 3.50
N VAL A 31 -11.04 -6.39 4.36
CA VAL A 31 -10.88 -6.56 5.81
C VAL A 31 -10.45 -7.98 6.16
N ALA A 32 -11.08 -9.00 5.57
CA ALA A 32 -10.69 -10.40 5.75
C ALA A 32 -9.25 -10.65 5.26
N MET A 33 -8.89 -10.11 4.09
CA MET A 33 -7.55 -10.21 3.52
C MET A 33 -6.52 -9.53 4.43
N ALA A 34 -6.80 -8.31 4.90
CA ALA A 34 -5.94 -7.60 5.85
C ALA A 34 -5.75 -8.40 7.16
N THR A 35 -6.80 -9.08 7.63
CA THR A 35 -6.73 -9.96 8.80
C THR A 35 -5.81 -11.15 8.55
N VAL A 36 -6.07 -11.91 7.48
CA VAL A 36 -5.32 -13.13 7.15
C VAL A 36 -3.85 -12.82 6.89
N LEU A 37 -3.57 -11.84 6.02
CA LEU A 37 -2.20 -11.47 5.68
C LEU A 37 -1.50 -10.76 6.84
N GLY A 38 -2.21 -9.93 7.59
CA GLY A 38 -1.67 -9.27 8.78
C GLY A 38 -1.20 -10.28 9.82
N VAL A 39 -1.98 -11.33 10.08
CA VAL A 39 -1.61 -12.41 11.02
C VAL A 39 -0.54 -13.33 10.42
N ALA A 40 -0.63 -13.66 9.12
CA ALA A 40 0.30 -14.59 8.49
C ALA A 40 1.72 -14.02 8.37
N PHE A 41 1.86 -12.71 8.16
CA PHE A 41 3.15 -12.05 7.92
C PHE A 41 3.61 -11.15 9.08
N SER A 42 2.87 -11.05 10.20
CA SER A 42 3.35 -10.33 11.38
C SER A 42 4.58 -10.97 12.03
N SER A 43 4.90 -12.23 11.72
CA SER A 43 5.96 -13.01 12.37
C SER A 43 7.14 -13.40 11.47
N LYS A 44 7.12 -13.05 10.17
CA LYS A 44 8.20 -13.39 9.23
C LYS A 44 8.41 -12.27 8.21
N SER A 45 9.41 -11.45 8.43
CA SER A 45 10.05 -10.69 7.35
C SER A 45 11.34 -11.44 7.01
N ASP A 46 11.52 -11.77 5.74
CA ASP A 46 12.69 -12.48 5.17
C ASP A 46 13.44 -11.54 4.19
N ALA A 47 13.35 -10.23 4.41
CA ALA A 47 14.08 -9.26 3.60
C ALA A 47 15.50 -9.14 4.15
N LYS A 48 16.48 -9.77 3.47
CA LYS A 48 17.95 -9.62 3.63
C LYS A 48 18.32 -8.59 4.71
N ARG A 49 18.80 -9.05 5.86
CA ARG A 49 18.90 -8.29 7.11
C ARG A 49 19.83 -7.09 6.97
N LYS A 50 19.35 -5.98 6.41
CA LYS A 50 20.14 -4.77 6.20
C LYS A 50 20.34 -4.05 7.53
N ILE A 51 21.57 -3.71 7.85
CA ILE A 51 21.92 -2.98 9.07
C ILE A 51 22.43 -1.60 8.64
N ALA A 52 21.76 -0.54 9.12
CA ALA A 52 22.25 0.82 8.92
C ALA A 52 23.35 1.10 9.96
N VAL A 53 24.56 1.41 9.50
CA VAL A 53 25.72 1.65 10.37
C VAL A 53 26.11 3.11 10.31
N VAL A 54 26.14 3.76 11.47
CA VAL A 54 26.61 5.13 11.66
C VAL A 54 27.93 5.06 12.44
N SER A 55 29.04 5.18 11.72
CA SER A 55 30.39 5.18 12.30
C SER A 55 31.34 6.01 11.43
N ASP A 56 32.18 6.81 12.09
CA ASP A 56 33.29 7.55 11.47
C ASP A 56 34.42 6.60 11.01
N HIS A 57 34.48 5.38 11.55
CA HIS A 57 35.53 4.38 11.32
C HIS A 57 35.00 3.14 10.59
N LYS A 58 34.54 3.34 9.35
CA LYS A 58 33.91 2.30 8.51
C LYS A 58 34.71 0.99 8.47
N GLU A 59 36.04 1.05 8.31
CA GLU A 59 36.90 -0.13 8.18
C GLU A 59 36.98 -0.97 9.46
N ASN A 60 36.97 -0.35 10.65
CA ASN A 60 37.01 -1.07 11.91
C ASN A 60 35.70 -1.80 12.16
N VAL A 61 34.56 -1.18 11.85
CA VAL A 61 33.26 -1.82 11.99
C VAL A 61 33.10 -2.98 11.02
N VAL A 62 33.54 -2.84 9.76
CA VAL A 62 33.56 -3.96 8.80
C VAL A 62 34.41 -5.11 9.31
N LYS A 63 35.62 -4.85 9.83
CA LYS A 63 36.50 -5.91 10.36
C LYS A 63 35.91 -6.60 11.58
N ILE A 64 35.38 -5.85 12.55
CA ILE A 64 34.73 -6.44 13.73
C ILE A 64 33.53 -7.31 13.32
N PHE A 65 32.73 -6.84 12.37
CA PHE A 65 31.58 -7.60 11.87
C PHE A 65 32.01 -8.83 11.06
N GLN A 66 33.09 -8.73 10.27
CA GLN A 66 33.65 -9.85 9.52
C GLN A 66 34.33 -10.89 10.41
N ASP A 67 35.01 -10.49 11.49
CA ASP A 67 35.76 -11.39 12.36
C ASP A 67 34.88 -11.99 13.47
N GLN A 68 33.89 -11.26 13.99
CA GLN A 68 33.10 -11.69 15.15
C GLN A 68 31.71 -12.21 14.81
N VAL A 69 31.07 -11.68 13.75
CA VAL A 69 29.69 -12.03 13.38
C VAL A 69 29.68 -13.09 12.27
N LYS A 70 30.62 -13.02 11.31
CA LYS A 70 30.68 -13.91 10.14
C LYS A 70 31.06 -15.36 10.48
N ASP A 71 31.97 -15.55 11.45
CA ASP A 71 32.49 -16.88 11.83
C ASP A 71 31.50 -17.70 12.68
N ARG A 72 30.51 -17.04 13.30
CA ARG A 72 29.56 -17.71 14.20
C ARG A 72 28.29 -18.20 13.53
N TYR A 73 27.86 -17.57 12.43
CA TYR A 73 26.56 -17.83 11.78
C TYR A 73 26.62 -18.12 10.27
N GLY A 74 27.80 -18.15 9.65
CA GLY A 74 27.95 -18.50 8.24
C GLY A 74 27.57 -17.37 7.27
N TYR A 75 27.99 -17.49 6.01
CA TYR A 75 27.92 -16.42 5.00
C TYR A 75 26.49 -15.88 4.77
N GLY A 76 26.31 -14.56 4.92
CA GLY A 76 25.45 -13.77 4.00
C GLY A 76 24.15 -13.15 4.52
N GLU A 77 23.81 -13.23 5.81
CA GLU A 77 22.51 -12.72 6.27
C GLU A 77 22.44 -11.19 6.43
N PHE A 78 23.54 -10.54 6.84
CA PHE A 78 23.54 -9.12 7.16
C PHE A 78 24.23 -8.25 6.11
N GLN A 79 23.53 -7.25 5.58
CA GLN A 79 24.10 -6.26 4.67
C GLN A 79 24.33 -4.93 5.40
N LEU A 80 25.59 -4.59 5.66
CA LEU A 80 25.98 -3.33 6.29
C LEU A 80 25.86 -2.17 5.29
N VAL A 81 25.07 -1.15 5.62
CA VAL A 81 24.92 0.08 4.83
C VAL A 81 25.41 1.24 5.68
N PHE A 82 26.52 1.85 5.30
CA PHE A 82 27.10 2.99 5.99
C PHE A 82 26.37 4.27 5.58
N LEU A 83 25.69 4.91 6.52
CA LEU A 83 24.85 6.08 6.29
C LEU A 83 25.13 7.14 7.36
N ASP A 84 24.87 8.39 7.00
CA ASP A 84 24.84 9.48 7.98
C ASP A 84 23.64 9.31 8.93
N ASP A 85 23.71 9.89 10.13
CA ASP A 85 22.72 9.68 11.21
C ASP A 85 21.28 9.94 10.75
N THR A 86 21.08 10.98 9.94
CA THR A 86 19.78 11.38 9.38
C THR A 86 19.31 10.49 8.22
N GLU A 87 20.24 9.93 7.44
CA GLU A 87 19.93 9.02 6.35
C GLU A 87 19.63 7.61 6.86
N ALA A 88 20.35 7.16 7.89
CA ALA A 88 20.09 5.92 8.60
C ALA A 88 18.68 5.91 9.20
N GLU A 89 18.23 7.04 9.77
CA GLU A 89 16.85 7.20 10.24
C GLU A 89 15.83 7.16 9.11
N LYS A 90 16.12 7.76 7.94
CA LYS A 90 15.23 7.68 6.78
C LYS A 90 15.12 6.26 6.22
N GLU A 91 16.22 5.52 6.15
CA GLU A 91 16.22 4.14 5.65
C GLU A 91 15.56 3.16 6.62
N LEU A 92 15.70 3.38 7.93
CA LEU A 92 14.88 2.72 8.96
C LEU A 92 13.39 3.02 8.78
N LYS A 93 13.02 4.30 8.58
CA LYS A 93 11.62 4.71 8.33
C LYS A 93 11.04 4.11 7.06
N LYS A 94 11.86 3.86 6.05
CA LYS A 94 11.44 3.20 4.79
C LYS A 94 11.37 1.68 4.91
N GLY A 95 11.67 1.09 6.07
CA GLY A 95 11.73 -0.36 6.27
C GLY A 95 12.85 -1.04 5.48
N LYS A 96 13.87 -0.29 5.07
CA LYS A 96 14.99 -0.80 4.26
C LYS A 96 16.17 -1.30 5.10
N ALA A 97 16.21 -0.96 6.39
CA ALA A 97 17.17 -1.46 7.36
C ALA A 97 16.45 -1.95 8.63
N LEU A 98 16.93 -3.02 9.27
CA LEU A 98 16.32 -3.65 10.43
C LEU A 98 16.61 -2.93 11.74
N PHE A 99 17.84 -2.44 11.92
CA PHE A 99 18.26 -1.64 13.06
C PHE A 99 19.41 -0.72 12.69
N LYS A 100 19.60 0.33 13.49
CA LYS A 100 20.74 1.25 13.38
C LYS A 100 21.78 0.89 14.43
N LEU A 101 23.02 0.77 13.99
CA LEU A 101 24.20 0.58 14.83
C LEU A 101 24.97 1.90 14.85
N LYS A 102 25.06 2.56 16.02
CA LYS A 102 25.83 3.78 16.19
C LYS A 102 27.04 3.51 17.07
N GLU A 103 28.22 3.83 16.57
CA GLU A 103 29.45 3.74 17.37
C GLU A 103 29.68 5.06 18.11
N GLN A 104 29.73 5.02 19.44
CA GLN A 104 30.11 6.16 20.29
C GLN A 104 31.20 5.73 21.27
N ASN A 105 32.38 6.37 21.21
CA ASN A 105 33.48 6.19 22.18
C ASN A 105 33.86 4.72 22.47
N GLY A 106 33.89 3.86 21.44
CA GLY A 106 34.21 2.44 21.60
C GLY A 106 33.07 1.58 22.16
N SER A 107 31.86 2.14 22.25
CA SER A 107 30.62 1.42 22.55
C SER A 107 29.66 1.45 21.36
N PHE A 108 28.90 0.38 21.17
CA PHE A 108 27.89 0.26 20.12
C PHE A 108 26.49 0.45 20.69
N GLU A 109 25.76 1.44 20.20
CA GLU A 109 24.35 1.67 20.52
C GLU A 109 23.47 1.05 19.42
N LEU A 110 22.56 0.16 19.83
CA LEU A 110 21.60 -0.51 18.95
C LEU A 110 20.24 0.17 19.05
N TYR A 111 19.81 0.70 17.92
CA TYR A 111 18.60 1.48 17.73
C TYR A 111 17.60 0.64 16.93
N LEU A 112 16.57 0.09 17.59
CA LEU A 112 15.63 -0.85 16.96
C LEU A 112 14.19 -0.66 17.46
N ASP A 113 13.21 -1.09 16.65
CA ASP A 113 11.83 -1.18 17.08
C ASP A 113 11.57 -2.49 17.83
N PRO A 114 11.25 -2.46 19.15
CA PRO A 114 10.98 -3.67 19.93
C PRO A 114 9.77 -4.46 19.44
N SER A 115 8.87 -3.80 18.69
CA SER A 115 7.67 -4.40 18.13
C SER A 115 7.98 -5.26 16.91
N ASN A 116 9.16 -5.06 16.29
CA ASN A 116 9.66 -5.87 15.21
C ASN A 116 10.49 -7.02 15.80
N GLN A 117 9.87 -8.20 15.89
CA GLN A 117 10.48 -9.42 16.45
C GLN A 117 11.76 -9.83 15.70
N GLU A 118 11.85 -9.51 14.41
CA GLU A 118 13.03 -9.79 13.59
C GLU A 118 14.17 -8.80 13.87
N SER A 119 13.88 -7.50 13.96
CA SER A 119 14.85 -6.49 14.39
C SER A 119 15.40 -6.81 15.79
N LEU A 120 14.54 -7.31 16.68
CA LEU A 120 14.95 -7.75 18.01
C LEU A 120 15.84 -9.00 17.95
N SER A 121 15.48 -10.04 17.19
CA SER A 121 16.33 -11.23 17.05
C SER A 121 17.67 -10.91 16.42
N ALA A 122 17.67 -10.08 15.37
CA ALA A 122 18.86 -9.65 14.64
C ALA A 122 19.79 -8.80 15.53
N ALA A 123 19.22 -7.88 16.32
CA ALA A 123 19.99 -7.06 17.24
C ALA A 123 20.53 -7.86 18.43
N LEU A 124 19.79 -8.86 18.93
CA LEU A 124 20.28 -9.78 19.96
C LEU A 124 21.40 -10.66 19.43
N GLU A 125 21.29 -11.17 18.21
CA GLU A 125 22.33 -11.96 17.54
C GLU A 125 23.64 -11.17 17.36
N VAL A 126 23.50 -9.90 16.97
CA VAL A 126 24.64 -8.98 16.84
C VAL A 126 25.20 -8.59 18.22
N LYS A 127 24.34 -8.34 19.21
CA LYS A 127 24.76 -8.07 20.60
C LYS A 127 25.54 -9.25 21.21
N ASP A 128 25.06 -10.48 21.04
CA ASP A 128 25.71 -11.70 21.55
C ASP A 128 27.03 -12.02 20.85
N SER A 129 27.28 -11.41 19.69
CA SER A 129 28.54 -11.51 18.96
C SER A 129 29.62 -10.56 19.50
N PHE A 130 29.24 -9.45 20.13
CA PHE A 130 30.17 -8.54 20.82
C PHE A 130 30.55 -9.08 22.21
N HIS A 131 31.44 -10.08 22.23
CA HIS A 131 31.76 -10.89 23.42
C HIS A 131 32.38 -10.14 24.61
N ASN A 132 32.86 -8.90 24.47
CA ASN A 132 33.42 -8.15 25.59
C ASN A 132 33.61 -6.66 25.26
N LYS A 133 33.16 -5.79 26.18
CA LYS A 133 33.44 -4.34 26.32
C LYS A 133 32.52 -3.27 25.71
N SER A 134 31.31 -3.60 25.28
CA SER A 134 30.34 -2.54 24.97
C SER A 134 28.98 -2.93 25.52
N GLU A 135 28.52 -2.26 26.57
CA GLU A 135 27.12 -2.33 27.00
C GLU A 135 26.24 -1.82 25.85
N ALA A 136 25.87 -2.71 24.93
CA ALA A 136 24.93 -2.39 23.88
C ALA A 136 23.55 -2.19 24.54
N LYS A 137 23.29 -0.92 24.87
CA LYS A 137 22.04 -0.47 25.46
C LYS A 137 20.99 -0.49 24.36
N ILE A 138 20.06 -1.44 24.47
CA ILE A 138 18.93 -1.56 23.55
C ILE A 138 18.01 -0.38 23.85
N LEU A 139 17.99 0.61 22.96
CA LEU A 139 17.07 1.73 23.05
C LEU A 139 15.85 1.43 22.17
N PRO A 140 14.64 1.37 22.74
CA PRO A 140 13.43 1.13 21.97
C PRO A 140 13.13 2.35 21.09
N LEU A 141 13.35 2.21 19.79
CA LEU A 141 12.87 3.13 18.77
C LEU A 141 11.48 2.68 18.36
N LYS A 142 10.45 3.22 19.02
CA LYS A 142 9.07 3.12 18.52
C LYS A 142 8.96 3.94 17.23
N VAL A 143 9.45 3.40 16.12
CA VAL A 143 9.36 4.07 14.81
C VAL A 143 8.24 3.41 14.02
N PRO A 144 7.12 4.12 13.80
CA PRO A 144 6.03 3.63 12.99
C PRO A 144 6.45 3.38 11.52
N GLY A 145 6.05 2.26 10.91
CA GLY A 145 6.22 2.02 9.46
C GLY A 145 7.14 0.88 9.03
N THR A 146 7.61 0.01 9.93
CA THR A 146 8.47 -1.14 9.56
C THR A 146 7.70 -2.45 9.34
N ARG A 147 6.43 -2.52 9.76
CA ARG A 147 5.68 -3.76 9.74
C ARG A 147 5.08 -3.98 8.35
N TYR A 148 5.02 -5.23 7.88
CA TYR A 148 4.35 -5.56 6.61
C TYR A 148 2.93 -4.98 6.53
N ILE A 149 2.20 -4.98 7.65
CA ILE A 149 0.85 -4.41 7.74
C ILE A 149 0.80 -2.90 7.49
N ASP A 150 1.88 -2.19 7.81
CA ASP A 150 1.99 -0.73 7.61
C ASP A 150 2.07 -0.38 6.11
N PHE A 151 2.54 -1.30 5.27
CA PHE A 151 2.54 -1.18 3.81
C PHE A 151 1.30 -1.81 3.17
N LEU A 152 0.80 -2.92 3.73
CA LEU A 152 -0.32 -3.67 3.17
C LEU A 152 -1.61 -2.85 3.19
N ILE A 153 -1.97 -2.20 4.30
CA ILE A 153 -3.25 -1.50 4.43
C ILE A 153 -3.38 -0.33 3.45
N PRO A 154 -2.39 0.59 3.32
CA PRO A 154 -2.42 1.61 2.28
C PRO A 154 -2.52 1.03 0.86
N GLY A 155 -1.83 -0.09 0.62
CA GLY A 155 -1.91 -0.82 -0.64
C GLY A 155 -3.32 -1.35 -0.94
N LEU A 156 -3.97 -1.98 0.04
CA LEU A 156 -5.34 -2.47 -0.08
C LEU A 156 -6.35 -1.32 -0.26
N ILE A 157 -6.13 -0.17 0.37
CA ILE A 157 -6.94 1.04 0.15
C ILE A 157 -6.80 1.51 -1.30
N ALA A 158 -5.58 1.67 -1.81
CA ALA A 158 -5.33 2.12 -3.17
C ALA A 158 -5.93 1.15 -4.21
N MET A 159 -5.73 -0.15 -4.01
CA MET A 159 -6.30 -1.20 -4.84
C MET A 159 -7.82 -1.24 -4.75
N GLY A 160 -8.38 -1.05 -3.56
CA GLY A 160 -9.81 -0.96 -3.31
C GLY A 160 -10.45 0.18 -4.10
N ILE A 161 -9.87 1.39 -4.01
CA ILE A 161 -10.34 2.56 -4.77
C ILE A 161 -10.28 2.30 -6.28
N MET A 162 -9.17 1.74 -6.77
CA MET A 162 -8.98 1.40 -8.18
C MET A 162 -10.05 0.40 -8.66
N ASN A 163 -10.16 -0.74 -7.98
CA ASN A 163 -11.10 -1.79 -8.37
C ASN A 163 -12.54 -1.34 -8.22
N SER A 164 -12.91 -0.73 -7.09
CA SER A 164 -14.27 -0.23 -6.85
C SER A 164 -14.68 0.78 -7.93
N THR A 165 -13.78 1.70 -8.31
CA THR A 165 -14.09 2.70 -9.34
C THR A 165 -14.15 2.10 -10.74
N ILE A 166 -13.08 1.43 -11.19
CA ILE A 166 -13.01 0.93 -12.57
C ILE A 166 -14.07 -0.15 -12.80
N TRP A 167 -14.11 -1.18 -11.96
CA TRP A 167 -15.09 -2.26 -12.12
C TRP A 167 -16.50 -1.77 -11.82
N GLY A 168 -16.70 -1.03 -10.72
CA GLY A 168 -18.03 -0.62 -10.30
C GLY A 168 -18.71 0.28 -11.32
N ASP A 169 -18.03 1.32 -11.81
CA ASP A 169 -18.63 2.25 -12.79
C ASP A 169 -18.74 1.61 -14.17
N ALA A 170 -17.69 0.91 -14.64
CA ALA A 170 -17.71 0.31 -15.96
C ALA A 170 -18.80 -0.76 -16.05
N TRP A 171 -18.89 -1.64 -15.05
CA TRP A 171 -19.91 -2.68 -15.00
C TRP A 171 -21.31 -2.10 -14.92
N SER A 172 -21.53 -1.10 -14.08
CA SER A 172 -22.84 -0.43 -13.96
C SER A 172 -23.30 0.18 -15.29
N ILE A 173 -22.40 0.86 -16.02
CA ILE A 173 -22.73 1.44 -17.34
C ILE A 173 -23.02 0.35 -18.38
N MET A 174 -22.21 -0.72 -18.40
CA MET A 174 -22.42 -1.86 -19.30
C MET A 174 -23.76 -2.56 -19.02
N GLU A 175 -24.10 -2.74 -17.76
CA GLU A 175 -25.35 -3.36 -17.33
C GLU A 175 -26.56 -2.53 -17.74
N LEU A 176 -26.53 -1.20 -17.54
CA LEU A 176 -27.58 -0.29 -18.00
C LEU A 176 -27.77 -0.38 -19.52
N ARG A 177 -26.70 -0.56 -20.29
CA ARG A 177 -26.74 -0.77 -21.75
C ARG A 177 -27.37 -2.11 -22.10
N MET A 178 -26.91 -3.20 -21.49
CA MET A 178 -27.39 -4.56 -21.75
C MET A 178 -28.87 -4.73 -21.41
N LYS A 179 -29.31 -4.16 -20.28
CA LYS A 179 -30.73 -4.15 -19.86
C LYS A 179 -31.58 -3.16 -20.66
N LYS A 180 -31.02 -2.48 -21.67
CA LYS A 180 -31.66 -1.42 -22.48
C LYS A 180 -32.21 -0.26 -21.64
N LEU A 181 -31.80 -0.14 -20.37
CA LEU A 181 -32.21 0.95 -19.48
C LEU A 181 -31.60 2.27 -19.91
N LEU A 182 -30.38 2.24 -20.47
CA LEU A 182 -29.72 3.43 -21.00
C LEU A 182 -30.54 4.11 -22.11
N ARG A 183 -31.24 3.32 -22.96
CA ARG A 183 -32.15 3.85 -24.00
C ARG A 183 -33.38 4.55 -23.41
N ARG A 184 -33.90 4.03 -22.30
CA ARG A 184 -35.02 4.64 -21.57
C ARG A 184 -34.59 5.94 -20.89
N MET A 185 -33.40 5.93 -20.29
CA MET A 185 -32.82 7.12 -19.65
C MET A 185 -32.51 8.22 -20.66
N SER A 186 -32.05 7.88 -21.87
CA SER A 186 -31.79 8.88 -22.93
C SER A 186 -33.05 9.55 -23.49
N ALA A 187 -34.23 8.95 -23.31
CA ALA A 187 -35.50 9.54 -23.71
C ALA A 187 -36.08 10.51 -22.66
N SER A 188 -35.52 10.54 -21.45
CA SER A 188 -35.88 11.49 -20.40
C SER A 188 -35.13 12.82 -20.59
N PRO A 189 -35.59 13.96 -20.04
CA PRO A 189 -34.92 15.25 -20.11
C PRO A 189 -33.68 15.31 -19.18
N MET A 190 -32.78 14.35 -19.32
CA MET A 190 -31.56 14.20 -18.53
C MET A 190 -30.33 14.51 -19.42
N PRO A 191 -29.55 15.54 -19.11
CA PRO A 191 -28.37 15.84 -19.88
C PRO A 191 -27.24 14.83 -19.62
N ARG A 192 -26.47 14.51 -20.67
CA ARG A 192 -25.42 13.46 -20.64
C ARG A 192 -24.32 13.72 -19.63
N TYR A 193 -23.95 15.00 -19.40
CA TYR A 193 -22.92 15.35 -18.43
C TYR A 193 -23.36 15.04 -16.99
N GLN A 194 -24.65 15.21 -16.64
CA GLN A 194 -25.15 14.86 -15.31
C GLN A 194 -25.17 13.35 -15.10
N PHE A 195 -25.41 12.57 -16.15
CA PHE A 195 -25.27 11.11 -16.10
C PHE A 195 -23.84 10.71 -15.78
N LEU A 196 -22.85 11.23 -16.50
CA LEU A 196 -21.44 10.89 -16.24
C LEU A 196 -20.96 11.39 -14.88
N LEU A 197 -21.29 12.62 -14.49
CA LEU A 197 -20.94 13.18 -13.18
C LEU A 197 -21.58 12.37 -12.03
N SER A 198 -22.75 11.76 -12.24
CA SER A 198 -23.38 10.96 -11.19
C SER A 198 -22.55 9.74 -10.76
N PHE A 199 -21.81 9.11 -11.70
CA PHE A 199 -20.87 8.04 -11.38
C PHE A 199 -19.75 8.57 -10.49
N PHE A 200 -19.09 9.66 -10.90
CA PHE A 200 -18.02 10.29 -10.13
C PHE A 200 -18.44 10.64 -8.70
N PHE A 201 -19.58 11.33 -8.53
CA PHE A 201 -20.05 11.72 -7.19
C PHE A 201 -20.51 10.53 -6.34
N SER A 202 -21.18 9.54 -6.95
CA SER A 202 -21.56 8.33 -6.22
C SER A 202 -20.32 7.55 -5.77
N ARG A 203 -19.27 7.53 -6.60
CA ARG A 203 -18.02 6.84 -6.32
C ARG A 203 -17.22 7.51 -5.21
N ILE A 204 -17.19 8.83 -5.14
CA ILE A 204 -16.61 9.54 -3.99
C ILE A 204 -17.21 9.02 -2.69
N PHE A 205 -18.54 8.92 -2.61
CA PHE A 205 -19.21 8.47 -1.39
C PHE A 205 -18.94 6.99 -1.07
N ILE A 206 -19.05 6.12 -2.06
CA ILE A 206 -18.85 4.67 -1.89
C ILE A 206 -17.38 4.38 -1.52
N SER A 207 -16.42 4.88 -2.29
CA SER A 207 -14.99 4.66 -2.04
C SER A 207 -14.54 5.29 -0.72
N PHE A 208 -15.19 6.38 -0.28
CA PHE A 208 -14.91 6.97 1.03
C PHE A 208 -15.32 6.01 2.16
N ILE A 209 -16.49 5.39 2.08
CA ILE A 209 -16.95 4.42 3.07
C ILE A 209 -16.03 3.19 3.09
N GLU A 210 -15.71 2.62 1.93
CA GLU A 210 -14.80 1.48 1.82
C GLU A 210 -13.43 1.79 2.45
N THR A 211 -12.85 2.94 2.08
CA THR A 211 -11.55 3.38 2.58
C THR A 211 -11.61 3.66 4.08
N PHE A 212 -12.66 4.33 4.55
CA PHE A 212 -12.84 4.67 5.95
C PHE A 212 -12.97 3.43 6.83
N ILE A 213 -13.75 2.44 6.40
CA ILE A 213 -13.91 1.17 7.14
C ILE A 213 -12.57 0.44 7.23
N LEU A 214 -11.85 0.31 6.11
CA LEU A 214 -10.56 -0.40 6.10
C LEU A 214 -9.49 0.35 6.89
N ALA A 215 -9.49 1.68 6.83
CA ALA A 215 -8.60 2.55 7.61
C ALA A 215 -8.86 2.43 9.12
N MET A 216 -10.13 2.51 9.54
CA MET A 216 -10.52 2.31 10.95
C MET A 216 -10.17 0.91 11.43
N PHE A 217 -10.37 -0.12 10.60
CA PHE A 217 -9.96 -1.48 10.91
C PHE A 217 -8.44 -1.58 11.15
N GLY A 218 -7.63 -0.99 10.26
CA GLY A 218 -6.17 -0.90 10.44
C GLY A 218 -5.74 -0.20 11.72
N TYR A 219 -6.43 0.89 12.07
CA TYR A 219 -6.18 1.62 13.31
C TYR A 219 -6.52 0.81 14.55
N TYR A 220 -7.73 0.26 14.65
CA TYR A 220 -8.17 -0.42 15.87
C TYR A 220 -7.55 -1.80 16.06
N VAL A 221 -7.34 -2.56 14.97
CA VAL A 221 -6.81 -3.94 15.07
C VAL A 221 -5.29 -3.94 15.05
N PHE A 222 -4.66 -3.20 14.13
CA PHE A 222 -3.21 -3.23 13.93
C PHE A 222 -2.49 -2.02 14.50
N HIS A 223 -3.20 -1.09 15.13
CA HIS A 223 -2.63 0.10 15.75
C HIS A 223 -1.83 0.93 14.72
N LEU A 224 -2.34 0.98 13.48
CA LEU A 224 -1.70 1.65 12.37
C LEU A 224 -1.66 3.16 12.64
N PRO A 225 -0.47 3.78 12.62
CA PRO A 225 -0.32 5.22 12.80
C PRO A 225 -0.66 5.92 11.49
N PHE A 226 -1.68 6.79 11.52
CA PHE A 226 -2.00 7.66 10.39
C PHE A 226 -1.10 8.89 10.42
N GLU A 227 0.08 8.76 9.82
CA GLU A 227 0.99 9.88 9.64
C GLU A 227 0.82 10.51 8.25
N GLY A 228 0.66 11.83 8.22
CA GLY A 228 0.57 12.60 6.98
C GLY A 228 -0.48 13.70 7.00
N SER A 229 -0.55 14.44 5.90
CA SER A 229 -1.55 15.49 5.71
C SER A 229 -2.84 14.92 5.16
N PHE A 230 -3.95 15.12 5.89
CA PHE A 230 -5.30 14.78 5.42
C PHE A 230 -5.64 15.44 4.08
N ILE A 231 -5.10 16.64 3.83
CA ILE A 231 -5.30 17.37 2.58
C ILE A 231 -4.63 16.63 1.42
N ASN A 232 -3.39 16.19 1.59
CA ASN A 232 -2.66 15.44 0.54
C ASN A 232 -3.37 14.13 0.22
N PHE A 233 -3.81 13.41 1.26
CA PHE A 233 -4.61 12.21 1.09
C PHE A 233 -5.90 12.49 0.30
N SER A 234 -6.62 13.56 0.66
CA SER A 234 -7.87 13.94 -0.01
C SER A 234 -7.66 14.30 -1.49
N ILE A 235 -6.57 15.01 -1.81
CA ILE A 235 -6.22 15.37 -3.19
C ILE A 235 -5.92 14.11 -4.02
N ILE A 236 -5.10 13.19 -3.48
CA ILE A 236 -4.75 11.94 -4.15
C ILE A 236 -6.00 11.07 -4.34
N PHE A 237 -6.83 10.98 -3.30
CA PHE A 237 -8.09 10.23 -3.32
C PHE A 237 -9.04 10.74 -4.42
N LEU A 238 -9.28 12.04 -4.47
CA LEU A 238 -10.17 12.64 -5.48
C LEU A 238 -9.60 12.52 -6.90
N THR A 239 -8.28 12.73 -7.05
CA THR A 239 -7.60 12.61 -8.34
C THR A 239 -7.63 11.17 -8.85
N GLY A 240 -7.38 10.20 -7.97
CA GLY A 240 -7.46 8.78 -8.29
C GLY A 240 -8.87 8.40 -8.77
N ILE A 241 -9.91 8.80 -8.04
CA ILE A 241 -11.31 8.56 -8.46
C ILE A 241 -11.59 9.22 -9.80
N TYR A 242 -11.13 10.45 -10.03
CA TYR A 242 -11.34 11.14 -11.31
C TYR A 242 -10.73 10.37 -12.49
N VAL A 243 -9.46 9.97 -12.37
CA VAL A 243 -8.74 9.21 -13.40
C VAL A 243 -9.40 7.85 -13.63
N PHE A 244 -9.69 7.10 -12.57
CA PHE A 244 -10.29 5.78 -12.66
C PHE A 244 -11.71 5.82 -13.21
N THR A 245 -12.50 6.83 -12.88
CA THR A 245 -13.84 7.03 -13.47
C THR A 245 -13.70 7.28 -14.97
N GLY A 246 -12.70 8.06 -15.40
CA GLY A 246 -12.39 8.27 -16.81
C GLY A 246 -12.07 6.96 -17.55
N ILE A 247 -11.21 6.13 -16.97
CA ILE A 247 -10.88 4.79 -17.50
C ILE A 247 -12.13 3.90 -17.54
N ALA A 248 -12.96 3.92 -16.50
CA ALA A 248 -14.18 3.13 -16.41
C ALA A 248 -15.18 3.49 -17.51
N VAL A 249 -15.42 4.80 -17.70
CA VAL A 249 -16.29 5.33 -18.77
C VAL A 249 -15.73 4.98 -20.14
N PHE A 250 -14.41 5.11 -20.34
CA PHE A 250 -13.75 4.71 -21.58
C PHE A 250 -13.97 3.22 -21.88
N ALA A 251 -13.69 2.35 -20.91
CA ALA A 251 -13.88 0.90 -21.04
C ALA A 251 -15.34 0.54 -21.35
N ALA A 252 -16.29 1.10 -20.60
CA ALA A 252 -17.71 0.86 -20.81
C ALA A 252 -18.22 1.42 -22.14
N SER A 253 -17.66 2.53 -22.63
CA SER A 253 -18.04 3.09 -23.93
C SER A 253 -17.74 2.12 -25.08
N ARG A 254 -16.56 1.48 -25.04
CA ARG A 254 -16.03 0.58 -26.09
C ARG A 254 -16.53 -0.85 -25.98
N ALA A 255 -17.01 -1.28 -24.82
CA ALA A 255 -17.49 -2.65 -24.61
C ALA A 255 -18.76 -2.96 -25.46
N ALA A 256 -18.63 -3.87 -26.42
CA ALA A 256 -19.76 -4.36 -27.21
C ALA A 256 -20.64 -5.36 -26.43
N ASN A 257 -20.02 -6.13 -25.53
CA ASN A 257 -20.65 -7.10 -24.64
C ASN A 257 -19.84 -7.19 -23.33
N ALA A 258 -20.36 -7.92 -22.34
CA ALA A 258 -19.72 -8.05 -21.03
C ALA A 258 -18.33 -8.68 -21.10
N GLN A 259 -18.12 -9.65 -21.99
CA GLN A 259 -16.84 -10.33 -22.17
C GLN A 259 -15.75 -9.38 -22.66
N VAL A 260 -16.04 -8.59 -23.69
CA VAL A 260 -15.12 -7.56 -24.21
C VAL A 260 -14.89 -6.48 -23.16
N GLY A 261 -15.93 -6.08 -22.43
CA GLY A 261 -15.81 -5.14 -21.33
C GLY A 261 -14.86 -5.59 -20.24
N ASN A 262 -14.98 -6.84 -19.78
CA ASN A 262 -14.07 -7.46 -18.83
C ASN A 262 -12.63 -7.49 -19.35
N GLY A 263 -12.45 -7.83 -20.63
CA GLY A 263 -11.13 -7.81 -21.27
C GLY A 263 -10.49 -6.41 -21.24
N ILE A 264 -11.25 -5.36 -21.57
CA ILE A 264 -10.77 -3.98 -21.56
C ILE A 264 -10.43 -3.53 -20.14
N ILE A 265 -11.32 -3.80 -19.16
CA ILE A 265 -11.06 -3.47 -17.76
C ILE A 265 -9.75 -4.11 -17.28
N ASN A 266 -9.58 -5.42 -17.53
CA ASN A 266 -8.37 -6.15 -17.15
C ASN A 266 -7.11 -5.66 -17.86
N ALA A 267 -7.22 -5.19 -19.11
CA ALA A 267 -6.11 -4.61 -19.84
C ALA A 267 -5.56 -3.33 -19.16
N PHE A 268 -6.37 -2.62 -18.38
CA PHE A 268 -5.91 -1.49 -17.57
C PHE A 268 -5.53 -1.91 -16.14
N THR A 269 -6.40 -2.66 -15.46
CA THR A 269 -6.20 -2.98 -14.04
C THR A 269 -5.01 -3.89 -13.78
N MET A 270 -4.75 -4.88 -14.65
CA MET A 270 -3.65 -5.83 -14.44
C MET A 270 -2.27 -5.16 -14.53
N PRO A 271 -1.94 -4.40 -15.59
CA PRO A 271 -0.67 -3.65 -15.62
C PRO A 271 -0.54 -2.69 -14.45
N MET A 272 -1.59 -1.91 -14.14
CA MET A 272 -1.56 -0.97 -13.02
C MET A 272 -1.30 -1.66 -11.68
N MET A 273 -1.91 -2.83 -11.45
CA MET A 273 -1.70 -3.61 -10.24
C MET A 273 -0.25 -4.11 -10.12
N ILE A 274 0.34 -4.62 -11.21
CA ILE A 274 1.73 -5.10 -11.23
C ILE A 274 2.71 -3.95 -11.02
N LEU A 275 2.46 -2.82 -11.69
CA LEU A 275 3.32 -1.64 -11.65
C LEU A 275 3.12 -0.77 -10.41
N SER A 276 2.10 -1.03 -9.59
CA SER A 276 1.79 -0.22 -8.39
C SER A 276 2.84 -0.30 -7.29
N GLY A 277 3.70 -1.33 -7.30
CA GLY A 277 4.67 -1.57 -6.23
C GLY A 277 4.08 -2.12 -4.93
N ILE A 278 2.76 -2.34 -4.88
CA ILE A 278 2.04 -2.80 -3.67
C ILE A 278 2.31 -4.29 -3.41
N PHE A 279 2.26 -5.12 -4.46
CA PHE A 279 2.49 -6.57 -4.35
C PHE A 279 3.94 -6.97 -4.60
N PHE A 280 4.65 -6.17 -5.40
CA PHE A 280 6.03 -6.46 -5.79
C PHE A 280 6.89 -5.24 -5.51
N SER A 281 7.88 -5.37 -4.64
CA SER A 281 8.87 -4.32 -4.46
C SER A 281 9.64 -4.08 -5.76
N TYR A 282 9.75 -2.83 -6.19
CA TYR A 282 10.46 -2.40 -7.41
C TYR A 282 11.92 -2.89 -7.46
N HIS A 283 12.52 -3.25 -6.32
CA HIS A 283 13.88 -3.78 -6.23
C HIS A 283 14.10 -5.12 -6.93
N HIS A 284 13.04 -5.86 -7.27
CA HIS A 284 13.14 -7.14 -7.98
C HIS A 284 12.87 -7.04 -9.48
N PHE A 285 12.51 -5.84 -9.97
CA PHE A 285 12.31 -5.64 -11.41
C PHE A 285 13.67 -5.50 -12.09
N PRO A 286 13.82 -6.02 -13.33
CA PRO A 286 15.03 -5.79 -14.11
C PRO A 286 15.20 -4.28 -14.40
N ASP A 287 16.44 -3.80 -14.45
CA ASP A 287 16.77 -2.36 -14.48
C ASP A 287 16.06 -1.60 -15.62
N TRP A 288 15.87 -2.24 -16.78
CA TRP A 288 15.16 -1.65 -17.94
C TRP A 288 13.68 -1.34 -17.66
N ALA A 289 13.04 -2.13 -16.80
CA ALA A 289 11.64 -1.93 -16.44
C ALA A 289 11.51 -0.79 -15.43
N ILE A 290 12.44 -0.70 -14.48
CA ILE A 290 12.45 0.35 -13.45
C ILE A 290 12.52 1.74 -14.09
N GLU A 291 13.43 1.93 -15.07
CA GLU A 291 13.60 3.21 -15.76
C GLU A 291 12.35 3.60 -16.58
N SER A 292 11.69 2.63 -17.23
CA SER A 292 10.45 2.86 -17.97
C SER A 292 9.26 3.17 -17.06
N ILE A 293 9.19 2.54 -15.89
CA ILE A 293 8.10 2.71 -14.91
C ILE A 293 8.25 4.05 -14.17
N LEU A 294 9.46 4.41 -13.75
CA LEU A 294 9.74 5.69 -13.08
C LEU A 294 9.54 6.90 -14.00
N ASN A 295 9.68 6.72 -15.31
CA ASN A 295 9.34 7.76 -16.28
C ASN A 295 7.82 7.89 -16.53
N PHE A 296 7.02 6.92 -16.09
CA PHE A 296 5.56 6.87 -16.28
C PHE A 296 4.76 7.31 -15.04
N VAL A 297 5.38 7.35 -13.86
CA VAL A 297 4.81 7.75 -12.55
C VAL A 297 5.28 9.15 -12.18
#